data_AF-A0A2T3CA88-F1
#
_entry.id   AF-A0A2T3CA88-F1
#
_cell.length_a   1.000
_cell.length_b   1.000
_cell.length_c   1.000
_cell.angle_alpha   90.00
_cell.angle_beta   90.00
_cell.angle_gamma   90.00
#
_symmetry.space_group_name_H-M   'P 1'
#
loop_
_entity.id
_entity.type
_entity.pdbx_description
1 polymer ?
#
loop_
_entity_poly.entity_id
_entity_poly.type
_entity_poly.pdbx_seq_one_letter_code
_entity_poly.pdbx_strand_id
1 'polypeptide(L)'
;MNLTIVDEFVMHLEYDYLRAKFNETPNPYNSIFLAAQSQMWIFSAYEVMRTWTQKAKGYVHTAKNAGLHQKLENLRRDRGYVNYTALQRADEVQSLIDAPSLVKALEDDLARISFLFTRLETLRVALAKHEVRKRPNAMMVGSTVGFMNRECGSLEYQMNSGMIIQGNISRRDIADGIRAIPEFTVPTPEEVKSYEQFMRGLSDDEAIELFKGFE
;
A
#
# COMPACT_ATOMS: atom_id res chain seq x y z
N MET A 1 1.54 -12.91 9.24
CA MET A 1 0.57 -11.88 9.66
C MET A 1 -0.78 -12.28 9.11
N ASN A 2 -1.83 -12.30 9.93
CA ASN A 2 -3.12 -12.90 9.58
C ASN A 2 -4.05 -11.90 8.88
N LEU A 3 -3.53 -11.18 7.86
CA LEU A 3 -4.25 -10.07 7.21
C LEU A 3 -5.62 -10.52 6.67
N THR A 4 -5.69 -11.73 6.10
CA THR A 4 -6.92 -12.34 5.57
C THR A 4 -7.96 -12.62 6.67
N ILE A 5 -7.54 -13.08 7.84
CA ILE A 5 -8.47 -13.35 8.96
C ILE A 5 -9.05 -12.04 9.48
N VAL A 6 -8.20 -11.02 9.62
CA VAL A 6 -8.65 -9.69 10.06
C VAL A 6 -9.52 -9.02 8.98
N ASP A 7 -9.24 -9.26 7.70
CA ASP A 7 -10.05 -8.79 6.58
C ASP A 7 -11.51 -9.29 6.67
N GLU A 8 -11.69 -10.59 6.87
CA GLU A 8 -13.00 -11.22 7.04
C GLU A 8 -13.72 -10.71 8.29
N PHE A 9 -12.99 -10.57 9.41
CA PHE A 9 -13.53 -9.98 10.63
C PHE A 9 -14.05 -8.55 10.41
N VAL A 10 -13.27 -7.68 9.77
CA VAL A 10 -13.69 -6.30 9.48
C VAL A 10 -14.87 -6.28 8.51
N MET A 11 -14.89 -7.18 7.52
CA MET A 11 -16.00 -7.31 6.59
C MET A 11 -17.31 -7.65 7.30
N HIS A 12 -17.30 -8.51 8.33
CA HIS A 12 -18.49 -8.76 9.15
C HIS A 12 -18.98 -7.50 9.87
N LEU A 13 -18.06 -6.72 10.46
CA LEU A 13 -18.41 -5.45 11.09
C LEU A 13 -19.02 -4.45 10.09
N GLU A 14 -18.54 -4.41 8.85
CA GLU A 14 -19.10 -3.58 7.78
C GLU A 14 -20.54 -3.97 7.48
N TYR A 15 -20.82 -5.26 7.33
CA TYR A 15 -22.18 -5.75 7.07
C TYR A 15 -23.14 -5.50 8.23
N ASP A 16 -22.70 -5.73 9.46
CA ASP A 16 -23.52 -5.48 10.65
C ASP A 16 -23.86 -4.00 10.79
N TYR A 17 -22.87 -3.13 10.57
CA TYR A 17 -23.09 -1.69 10.60
C TYR A 17 -23.99 -1.21 9.46
N LEU A 18 -23.84 -1.74 8.24
CA LEU A 18 -24.73 -1.45 7.11
C LEU A 18 -26.18 -1.85 7.41
N ARG A 19 -26.38 -3.05 7.98
CA ARG A 19 -27.70 -3.53 8.39
C ARG A 19 -28.32 -2.64 9.46
N ALA A 20 -27.55 -2.23 10.46
CA ALA A 20 -28.01 -1.32 11.51
C ALA A 20 -28.39 0.05 10.95
N LYS A 21 -27.65 0.55 9.95
CA LYS A 21 -27.99 1.79 9.23
C LYS A 21 -29.29 1.67 8.46
N PHE A 22 -29.50 0.56 7.76
CA PHE A 22 -30.74 0.31 7.01
C PHE A 22 -31.96 0.18 7.93
N ASN A 23 -31.80 -0.48 9.08
CA ASN A 23 -32.86 -0.65 10.06
C ASN A 23 -33.10 0.58 10.96
N GLU A 24 -32.43 1.72 10.69
CA GLU A 24 -32.50 2.94 11.50
C GLU A 24 -32.13 2.75 12.99
N THR A 25 -31.34 1.72 13.30
CA THR A 25 -30.78 1.45 14.63
C THR A 25 -29.26 1.62 14.71
N PRO A 26 -28.61 2.61 14.04
CA PRO A 26 -27.16 2.73 14.10
C PRO A 26 -26.73 3.24 15.48
N ASN A 27 -25.83 2.50 16.13
CA ASN A 27 -25.14 2.97 17.32
C ASN A 27 -23.87 3.75 16.90
N PRO A 28 -23.69 5.01 17.35
CA PRO A 28 -22.46 5.79 17.08
C PRO A 28 -21.16 5.08 17.51
N TYR A 29 -21.19 4.23 18.54
CA TYR A 29 -20.00 3.47 18.94
C TYR A 29 -19.59 2.43 17.90
N ASN A 30 -20.55 1.83 17.19
CA ASN A 30 -20.26 0.84 16.14
C ASN A 30 -19.54 1.49 14.95
N SER A 31 -19.88 2.73 14.60
CA SER A 31 -19.23 3.44 13.50
C SER A 31 -17.79 3.82 13.85
N ILE A 32 -17.54 4.28 15.08
CA ILE A 32 -16.20 4.62 15.58
C ILE A 32 -15.34 3.36 15.65
N PHE A 33 -15.89 2.27 16.19
CA PHE A 33 -15.18 1.00 16.29
C PHE A 33 -14.83 0.45 14.90
N LEU A 34 -15.79 0.42 13.97
CA LEU A 34 -15.55 -0.01 12.60
C LEU A 34 -14.47 0.85 11.92
N ALA A 35 -14.52 2.17 12.08
CA ALA A 35 -13.51 3.07 11.55
C ALA A 35 -12.11 2.74 12.09
N ALA A 36 -11.99 2.52 13.41
CA ALA A 36 -10.72 2.13 14.02
C ALA A 36 -10.21 0.78 13.50
N GLN A 37 -11.07 -0.24 13.38
CA GLN A 37 -10.67 -1.56 12.87
C GLN A 37 -10.22 -1.49 11.40
N SER A 38 -10.95 -0.74 10.57
CA SER A 38 -10.58 -0.52 9.17
C SER A 38 -9.25 0.23 9.03
N GLN A 39 -9.00 1.25 9.87
CA GLN A 39 -7.71 1.95 9.93
C GLN A 39 -6.56 1.03 10.34
N MET A 40 -6.73 0.22 11.37
CA MET A 40 -5.71 -0.75 11.81
C MET A 40 -5.41 -1.79 10.74
N TRP A 41 -6.44 -2.22 10.01
CA TRP A 41 -6.27 -3.12 8.87
C TRP A 41 -5.46 -2.45 7.74
N ILE A 42 -5.77 -1.19 7.38
CA ILE A 42 -5.04 -0.42 6.36
C ILE A 42 -3.56 -0.28 6.74
N PHE A 43 -3.26 0.05 8.00
CA PHE A 43 -1.87 0.12 8.48
C PHE A 43 -1.15 -1.22 8.37
N SER A 44 -1.83 -2.31 8.75
CA SER A 44 -1.27 -3.66 8.65
C SER A 44 -0.99 -4.05 7.19
N ALA A 45 -1.94 -3.80 6.29
CA ALA A 45 -1.79 -4.03 4.86
C ALA A 45 -0.61 -3.24 4.28
N TYR A 46 -0.49 -1.96 4.65
CA TYR A 46 0.62 -1.10 4.25
C TYR A 46 1.96 -1.69 4.69
N GLU A 47 2.09 -2.11 5.94
CA GLU A 47 3.36 -2.62 6.47
C GLU A 47 3.78 -3.94 5.82
N VAL A 48 2.83 -4.82 5.47
CA VAL A 48 3.14 -6.04 4.69
C VAL A 48 3.65 -5.68 3.30
N MET A 49 2.91 -4.84 2.57
CA MET A 49 3.31 -4.44 1.22
C MET A 49 4.64 -3.68 1.22
N ARG A 50 4.86 -2.81 2.21
CA ARG A 50 6.11 -2.06 2.38
C ARG A 50 7.29 -3.00 2.63
N THR A 51 7.13 -3.95 3.55
CA THR A 51 8.19 -4.92 3.90
C THR A 51 8.53 -5.82 2.72
N TRP A 52 7.50 -6.34 2.03
CA TRP A 52 7.68 -7.13 0.81
C TRP A 52 8.38 -6.32 -0.28
N THR A 53 7.94 -5.08 -0.53
CA THR A 53 8.52 -4.19 -1.56
C THR A 53 9.99 -3.89 -1.26
N GLN A 54 10.34 -3.59 0.00
CA GLN A 54 11.72 -3.35 0.40
C GLN A 54 12.61 -4.58 0.18
N LYS A 55 12.10 -5.77 0.54
CA LYS A 55 12.80 -7.04 0.32
C LYS A 55 13.02 -7.32 -1.16
N ALA A 56 11.97 -7.22 -1.98
CA ALA A 56 12.02 -7.44 -3.42
C ALA A 56 12.98 -6.47 -4.12
N LYS A 57 12.90 -5.16 -3.82
CA LYS A 57 13.86 -4.16 -4.34
C LYS A 57 15.29 -4.51 -3.96
N GLY A 58 15.51 -4.98 -2.74
CA GLY A 58 16.82 -5.44 -2.27
C GLY A 58 17.37 -6.61 -3.08
N TYR A 59 16.52 -7.58 -3.45
CA TYR A 59 16.93 -8.70 -4.29
C TYR A 59 17.22 -8.29 -5.73
N VAL A 60 16.33 -7.52 -6.37
CA VAL A 60 16.53 -7.00 -7.73
C VAL A 60 17.82 -6.18 -7.80
N HIS A 61 18.06 -5.30 -6.83
CA HIS A 61 19.28 -4.51 -6.79
C HIS A 61 20.54 -5.37 -6.62
N THR A 62 20.49 -6.38 -5.74
CA THR A 62 21.61 -7.31 -5.56
C THR A 62 21.90 -8.09 -6.85
N ALA A 63 20.84 -8.54 -7.55
CA ALA A 63 20.95 -9.28 -8.81
C ALA A 63 21.58 -8.43 -9.92
N LYS A 64 21.15 -7.17 -10.08
CA LYS A 64 21.71 -6.24 -11.07
C LYS A 64 23.20 -5.95 -10.88
N ASN A 65 23.66 -5.99 -9.63
CA ASN A 65 25.07 -5.76 -9.28
C ASN A 65 25.90 -7.06 -9.22
N ALA A 66 25.38 -8.18 -9.74
CA ALA A 66 26.03 -9.50 -9.68
C ALA A 66 26.40 -9.97 -8.26
N GLY A 67 25.72 -9.45 -7.22
CA GLY A 67 26.06 -9.68 -5.81
C GLY A 67 25.39 -10.89 -5.16
N LEU A 68 24.62 -11.70 -5.90
CA LEU A 68 23.80 -12.78 -5.33
C LEU A 68 24.67 -13.88 -4.70
N HIS A 69 25.75 -14.30 -5.36
CA HIS A 69 26.66 -15.32 -4.83
C HIS A 69 27.34 -14.88 -3.52
N GLN A 70 27.84 -13.64 -3.47
CA GLN A 70 28.43 -13.07 -2.26
C GLN A 70 27.39 -12.95 -1.13
N LYS A 71 26.15 -12.59 -1.46
CA LYS A 71 25.06 -12.52 -0.49
C LYS A 71 24.72 -13.91 0.07
N LEU A 72 24.69 -14.93 -0.78
CA LEU A 72 24.44 -16.31 -0.38
C LEU A 72 25.52 -16.84 0.58
N GLU A 73 26.80 -16.60 0.27
CA GLU A 73 27.92 -16.98 1.13
C GLU A 73 27.81 -16.32 2.52
N ASN A 74 27.55 -15.01 2.55
CA ASN A 74 27.34 -14.27 3.80
C ASN A 74 26.13 -14.76 4.62
N LEU A 75 25.08 -15.25 3.95
CA LEU A 75 23.90 -15.80 4.61
C LEU A 75 24.16 -17.20 5.19
N ARG A 76 24.96 -18.02 4.49
CA ARG A 76 25.33 -19.39 4.90
C ARG A 76 26.54 -19.47 5.83
N ARG A 77 27.24 -18.36 6.10
CA ARG A 77 28.39 -18.33 7.01
C ARG A 77 28.03 -18.94 8.37
N ASP A 78 28.95 -19.71 8.93
CA ASP A 78 28.82 -20.21 10.29
C ASP A 78 28.85 -19.03 11.29
N ARG A 79 27.93 -19.05 12.25
CA ARG A 79 27.78 -18.04 13.31
C ARG A 79 27.88 -18.66 14.70
N GLY A 80 28.13 -19.97 14.81
CA GLY A 80 28.07 -20.71 16.07
C GLY A 80 26.65 -20.98 16.57
N TYR A 81 25.61 -20.64 15.80
CA TYR A 81 24.21 -20.96 16.08
C TYR A 81 23.37 -21.01 14.79
N VAL A 82 22.23 -21.70 14.85
CA VAL A 82 21.30 -21.78 13.71
C VAL A 82 20.46 -20.51 13.64
N ASN A 83 20.63 -19.75 12.55
CA ASN A 83 19.82 -18.57 12.26
C ASN A 83 18.77 -18.90 11.19
N TYR A 84 17.57 -19.31 11.60
CA TYR A 84 16.49 -19.72 10.68
C TYR A 84 16.12 -18.65 9.65
N THR A 85 16.12 -17.37 10.05
CA THR A 85 15.85 -16.25 9.13
C THR A 85 16.93 -16.12 8.05
N ALA A 86 18.19 -16.36 8.39
CA ALA A 86 19.28 -16.35 7.43
C ALA A 86 19.21 -17.55 6.48
N LEU A 87 18.82 -18.73 6.98
CA LEU A 87 18.61 -19.93 6.16
C LEU A 87 17.48 -19.71 5.15
N GLN A 88 16.31 -19.24 5.59
CA GLN A 88 15.20 -18.94 4.68
C GLN A 88 15.61 -17.92 3.60
N ARG A 89 16.34 -16.87 3.96
CA ARG A 89 16.87 -15.91 2.98
C ARG A 89 17.91 -16.51 2.05
N ALA A 90 18.71 -17.47 2.52
CA ALA A 90 19.67 -18.18 1.69
C ALA A 90 18.94 -19.02 0.63
N ASP A 91 17.86 -19.69 1.00
CA ASP A 91 17.04 -20.48 0.06
C ASP A 91 16.37 -19.61 -1.00
N GLU A 92 15.89 -18.43 -0.61
CA GLU A 92 15.35 -17.44 -1.54
C GLU A 92 16.43 -16.92 -2.51
N VAL A 93 17.63 -16.59 -2.01
CA VAL A 93 18.75 -16.12 -2.86
C VAL A 93 19.24 -17.25 -3.78
N GLN A 94 19.29 -18.49 -3.29
CA GLN A 94 19.62 -19.66 -4.09
C GLN A 94 18.59 -19.82 -5.22
N SER A 95 17.30 -19.69 -4.94
CA SER A 95 16.25 -19.75 -5.95
C SER A 95 16.43 -18.71 -7.06
N LEU A 96 16.87 -17.49 -6.72
CA LEU A 96 17.18 -16.43 -7.69
C LEU A 96 18.41 -16.73 -8.54
N ILE A 97 19.39 -17.44 -8.01
CA ILE A 97 20.57 -17.90 -8.74
C ILE A 97 20.19 -19.03 -9.69
N ASP A 98 19.41 -20.00 -9.20
CA ASP A 98 19.00 -21.20 -9.94
C ASP A 98 18.03 -20.85 -11.08
N ALA A 99 17.17 -19.85 -10.87
CA ALA A 99 16.20 -19.37 -11.85
C ALA A 99 16.28 -17.84 -12.01
N PRO A 100 17.18 -17.33 -12.88
CA PRO A 100 17.32 -15.89 -13.12
C PRO A 100 16.04 -15.20 -13.64
N SER A 101 15.12 -15.96 -14.26
CA SER A 101 13.80 -15.46 -14.66
C SER A 101 12.97 -14.93 -13.49
N LEU A 102 13.20 -15.43 -12.26
CA LEU A 102 12.55 -14.92 -11.05
C LEU A 102 12.93 -13.48 -10.73
N VAL A 103 14.12 -13.02 -11.14
CA VAL A 103 14.51 -11.60 -10.98
C VAL A 103 13.60 -10.73 -11.82
N LYS A 104 13.32 -11.13 -13.07
CA LYS A 104 12.41 -10.41 -13.95
C LYS A 104 10.97 -10.46 -13.43
N ALA A 105 10.51 -11.60 -12.93
CA ALA A 105 9.20 -11.72 -12.29
C ALA A 105 9.06 -10.77 -11.07
N LEU A 106 10.09 -10.66 -10.24
CA LEU A 106 10.11 -9.71 -9.11
C LEU A 106 10.06 -8.25 -9.57
N GLU A 107 10.72 -7.90 -10.67
CA GLU A 107 10.63 -6.56 -11.25
C GLU A 107 9.20 -6.26 -11.74
N ASP A 108 8.59 -7.22 -12.41
CA ASP A 108 7.23 -7.09 -12.93
C ASP A 108 6.20 -6.98 -11.78
N ASP A 109 6.34 -7.77 -10.72
CA ASP A 109 5.51 -7.68 -9.52
C ASP A 109 5.70 -6.36 -8.76
N LEU A 110 6.93 -5.86 -8.68
CA LEU A 110 7.22 -4.54 -8.12
C LEU A 110 6.52 -3.43 -8.91
N ALA A 111 6.46 -3.55 -10.24
CA ALA A 111 5.76 -2.61 -11.09
C ALA A 111 4.24 -2.71 -10.90
N ARG A 112 3.66 -3.92 -10.90
CA ARG A 112 2.22 -4.17 -10.68
C ARG A 112 1.73 -3.59 -9.35
N ILE A 113 2.52 -3.74 -8.29
CA ILE A 113 2.17 -3.27 -6.95
C ILE A 113 2.19 -1.75 -6.83
N SER A 114 2.97 -1.06 -7.65
CA SER A 114 3.26 0.37 -7.49
C SER A 114 2.01 1.22 -7.29
N PHE A 115 1.00 1.09 -8.16
CA PHE A 115 -0.21 1.89 -8.08
C PHE A 115 -0.98 1.69 -6.77
N LEU A 116 -1.23 0.44 -6.40
CA LEU A 116 -1.95 0.13 -5.16
C LEU A 116 -1.13 0.55 -3.93
N PHE A 117 0.18 0.34 -3.95
CA PHE A 117 1.06 0.75 -2.87
C PHE A 117 1.09 2.27 -2.70
N THR A 118 1.10 3.04 -3.79
CA THR A 118 1.02 4.50 -3.76
C THR A 118 -0.28 4.99 -3.14
N ARG A 119 -1.44 4.41 -3.52
CA ARG A 119 -2.74 4.72 -2.92
C ARG A 119 -2.76 4.42 -1.42
N LEU A 120 -2.26 3.24 -1.06
CA LEU A 120 -2.22 2.78 0.32
C LEU A 120 -1.28 3.64 1.19
N GLU A 121 -0.15 4.07 0.64
CA GLU A 121 0.77 5.00 1.29
C GLU A 121 0.12 6.37 1.51
N THR A 122 -0.63 6.88 0.52
CA THR A 122 -1.40 8.12 0.66
C THR A 122 -2.37 8.03 1.82
N LEU A 123 -3.18 6.97 1.87
CA LEU A 123 -4.11 6.77 2.98
C LEU A 123 -3.42 6.60 4.32
N ARG A 124 -2.32 5.84 4.38
CA ARG A 124 -1.59 5.62 5.62
C ARG A 124 -1.05 6.92 6.19
N VAL A 125 -0.46 7.79 5.37
CA VAL A 125 0.04 9.11 5.81
C VAL A 125 -1.11 10.01 6.25
N ALA A 126 -2.19 10.04 5.47
CA ALA A 126 -3.41 10.80 5.77
C ALA A 126 -4.01 10.42 7.14
N LEU A 127 -4.19 9.12 7.37
CA LEU A 127 -4.80 8.59 8.58
C LEU A 127 -3.90 8.74 9.82
N ALA A 128 -2.59 8.63 9.66
CA ALA A 128 -1.66 8.66 10.78
C ALA A 128 -1.18 10.08 11.16
N LYS A 129 -1.12 10.99 10.19
CA LYS A 129 -0.51 12.32 10.37
C LYS A 129 -1.40 13.48 9.94
N HIS A 130 -2.49 13.23 9.22
CA HIS A 130 -3.30 14.27 8.57
C HIS A 130 -2.47 15.14 7.59
N GLU A 131 -1.45 14.54 6.97
CA GLU A 131 -0.57 15.19 6.00
C GLU A 131 -0.78 14.67 4.58
N VAL A 132 -0.39 15.46 3.58
CA VAL A 132 -0.31 15.05 2.18
C VAL A 132 0.95 14.21 1.96
N ARG A 133 0.80 13.09 1.24
CA ARG A 133 1.91 12.19 0.92
C ARG A 133 3.06 12.94 0.23
N LYS A 134 4.29 12.69 0.68
CA LYS A 134 5.54 13.27 0.14
C LYS A 134 5.59 14.82 0.19
N ARG A 135 4.71 15.47 0.96
CA ARG A 135 4.74 16.91 1.23
C ARG A 135 4.71 17.14 2.75
N PRO A 136 5.87 17.10 3.43
CA PRO A 136 5.93 17.30 4.88
C PRO A 136 5.26 18.61 5.30
N ASN A 137 4.52 18.60 6.41
CA ASN A 137 3.77 19.76 6.94
C ASN A 137 2.61 20.27 6.06
N ALA A 138 2.39 19.73 4.86
CA ALA A 138 1.21 20.07 4.07
C ALA A 138 0.01 19.31 4.64
N MET A 139 -0.89 20.04 5.31
CA MET A 139 -2.08 19.47 5.93
C MET A 139 -3.06 18.96 4.87
N MET A 140 -3.63 17.79 5.12
CA MET A 140 -4.73 17.27 4.32
C MET A 140 -6.01 18.05 4.62
N VAL A 141 -6.68 18.53 3.58
CA VAL A 141 -8.00 19.17 3.72
C VAL A 141 -9.06 18.08 3.89
N GLY A 142 -9.84 18.20 4.96
CA GLY A 142 -10.85 17.21 5.33
C GLY A 142 -10.28 16.06 6.15
N SER A 143 -10.99 15.67 7.21
CA SER A 143 -10.64 14.48 7.97
C SER A 143 -10.84 13.26 7.07
N THR A 144 -9.82 12.40 6.94
CA THR A 144 -9.89 11.11 6.24
C THR A 144 -10.74 10.13 7.07
N VAL A 145 -11.96 10.52 7.42
CA VAL A 145 -12.94 9.66 8.08
C VAL A 145 -13.43 8.66 7.04
N GLY A 146 -13.45 7.38 7.39
CA GLY A 146 -14.05 6.37 6.53
C GLY A 146 -15.55 6.63 6.42
N PHE A 147 -16.05 6.83 5.21
CA PHE A 147 -17.49 6.93 4.94
C PHE A 147 -18.02 5.59 4.47
N MET A 148 -19.25 5.24 4.83
CA MET A 148 -19.84 4.01 4.31
C MET A 148 -20.10 4.16 2.81
N ASN A 149 -19.44 3.32 2.01
CA ASN A 149 -19.74 3.16 0.59
C ASN A 149 -21.14 2.54 0.46
N ARG A 150 -22.01 3.17 -0.32
CA ARG A 150 -23.42 2.76 -0.47
C ARG A 150 -23.61 1.54 -1.38
N GLU A 151 -22.63 1.23 -2.21
CA GLU A 151 -22.66 0.13 -3.17
C GLU A 151 -22.16 -1.17 -2.54
N CYS A 152 -21.05 -1.12 -1.79
CA CYS A 152 -20.42 -2.32 -1.22
C CYS A 152 -20.51 -2.43 0.31
N GLY A 153 -20.90 -1.36 1.02
CA GLY A 153 -20.97 -1.31 2.48
C GLY A 153 -19.63 -1.18 3.20
N SER A 154 -18.51 -1.22 2.46
CA SER A 154 -17.16 -1.02 3.01
C SER A 154 -16.95 0.43 3.43
N LEU A 155 -16.02 0.66 4.37
CA LEU A 155 -15.54 2.02 4.60
C LEU A 155 -14.69 2.49 3.41
N GLU A 156 -15.00 3.69 2.93
CA GLU A 156 -14.40 4.39 1.82
C GLU A 156 -13.64 5.62 2.29
N TYR A 157 -12.47 5.81 1.70
CA TYR A 157 -11.54 6.85 2.06
C TYR A 157 -11.24 7.72 0.85
N GLN A 158 -11.26 9.02 1.08
CA GLN A 158 -10.90 10.00 0.07
C GLN A 158 -9.37 10.14 0.00
N MET A 159 -8.84 10.04 -1.21
CA MET A 159 -7.45 10.39 -1.53
C MET A 159 -7.43 11.81 -2.09
N ASN A 160 -6.68 12.69 -1.45
CA ASN A 160 -6.51 14.06 -1.92
C ASN A 160 -5.06 14.53 -1.75
N SER A 161 -4.66 15.49 -2.59
CA SER A 161 -3.35 16.15 -2.53
C SER A 161 -3.44 17.56 -1.98
N GLY A 162 -4.36 17.81 -1.04
CA GLY A 162 -4.67 19.13 -0.48
C GLY A 162 -5.57 19.98 -1.38
N MET A 163 -5.16 20.22 -2.63
CA MET A 163 -5.91 21.07 -3.57
C MET A 163 -6.98 20.34 -4.38
N ILE A 164 -6.77 19.04 -4.62
CA ILE A 164 -7.59 18.24 -5.53
C ILE A 164 -7.91 16.91 -4.88
N ILE A 165 -9.15 16.47 -5.01
CA ILE A 165 -9.58 15.10 -4.70
C ILE A 165 -9.20 14.22 -5.89
N GLN A 166 -8.32 13.25 -5.65
CA GLN A 166 -7.80 12.33 -6.67
C GLN A 166 -8.71 11.12 -6.88
N GLY A 167 -9.58 10.85 -5.92
CA GLY A 167 -10.56 9.77 -5.98
C GLY A 167 -10.83 9.20 -4.60
N ASN A 168 -11.67 8.18 -4.57
CA ASN A 168 -11.97 7.42 -3.36
C ASN A 168 -11.51 5.97 -3.54
N ILE A 169 -11.22 5.30 -2.43
CA ILE A 169 -10.94 3.87 -2.41
C ILE A 169 -11.49 3.27 -1.12
N SER A 170 -12.20 2.15 -1.24
CA SER A 170 -12.69 1.42 -0.08
C SER A 170 -11.66 0.45 0.48
N ARG A 171 -11.78 0.13 1.76
CA ARG A 171 -10.97 -0.92 2.41
C ARG A 171 -11.08 -2.25 1.64
N ARG A 172 -12.28 -2.60 1.14
CA ARG A 172 -12.48 -3.79 0.32
C ARG A 172 -11.79 -3.71 -1.05
N ASP A 173 -11.80 -2.54 -1.71
CA ASP A 173 -11.04 -2.35 -2.96
C ASP A 173 -9.54 -2.56 -2.75
N ILE A 174 -9.00 -2.17 -1.59
CA ILE A 174 -7.61 -2.44 -1.24
C ILE A 174 -7.38 -3.95 -1.09
N ALA A 175 -8.27 -4.65 -0.38
CA ALA A 175 -8.16 -6.09 -0.18
C ALA A 175 -8.23 -6.87 -1.50
N ASP A 176 -9.19 -6.52 -2.35
CA ASP A 176 -9.36 -7.14 -3.67
C ASP A 176 -8.22 -6.76 -4.61
N GLY A 177 -7.75 -5.51 -4.55
CA GLY A 177 -6.55 -5.07 -5.26
C GLY A 177 -5.30 -5.87 -4.88
N ILE A 178 -5.12 -6.21 -3.59
CA ILE A 178 -4.00 -7.06 -3.14
C ILE A 178 -4.11 -8.47 -3.75
N ARG A 179 -5.31 -9.05 -3.78
CA ARG A 179 -5.54 -10.39 -4.35
C ARG A 179 -5.29 -10.40 -5.86
N ALA A 180 -5.67 -9.33 -6.55
CA ALA A 180 -5.56 -9.18 -7.99
C ALA A 180 -4.15 -8.77 -8.48
N ILE A 181 -3.18 -8.54 -7.59
CA ILE A 181 -1.80 -8.14 -7.98
C ILE A 181 -1.24 -9.00 -9.13
N PRO A 182 -1.27 -10.35 -9.08
CA PRO A 182 -0.68 -11.18 -10.12
C PRO A 182 -1.36 -11.05 -11.49
N GLU A 183 -2.62 -10.60 -11.51
CA GLU A 183 -3.46 -10.49 -12.71
C GLU A 183 -3.29 -9.13 -13.41
N PHE A 184 -2.72 -8.14 -12.74
CA PHE A 184 -2.50 -6.83 -13.34
C PHE A 184 -1.49 -6.88 -14.48
N THR A 185 -1.78 -6.14 -15.54
CA THR A 185 -0.81 -5.83 -16.59
C THR A 185 0.38 -5.11 -15.98
N VAL A 186 1.58 -5.50 -16.37
CA VAL A 186 2.82 -4.86 -15.88
C VAL A 186 2.84 -3.43 -16.42
N PRO A 187 2.77 -2.39 -15.56
CA PRO A 187 2.80 -1.02 -16.02
C PRO A 187 4.20 -0.65 -16.50
N THR A 188 4.26 0.24 -17.48
CA THR A 188 5.50 0.84 -17.98
C THR A 188 6.10 1.79 -16.93
N PRO A 189 7.43 2.01 -16.93
CA PRO A 189 8.07 2.98 -16.05
C PRO A 189 7.49 4.40 -16.15
N GLU A 190 7.07 4.80 -17.36
CA GLU A 190 6.45 6.09 -17.65
C GLU A 190 5.07 6.21 -16.99
N GLU A 191 4.26 5.17 -17.05
CA GLU A 191 2.96 5.11 -16.36
C GLU A 191 3.14 5.17 -14.85
N VAL A 192 4.10 4.43 -14.28
CA VAL A 192 4.45 4.50 -12.85
C VAL A 192 4.86 5.91 -12.44
N LYS A 193 5.73 6.56 -13.22
CA LYS A 193 6.18 7.91 -12.95
C LYS A 193 5.05 8.93 -13.04
N SER A 194 4.23 8.84 -14.09
CA SER A 194 3.07 9.71 -14.30
C SER A 194 2.06 9.57 -13.15
N TYR A 195 1.77 8.33 -12.74
CA TYR A 195 0.86 8.07 -11.63
C TYR A 195 1.39 8.60 -10.29
N GLU A 196 2.67 8.43 -10.01
CA GLU A 196 3.31 9.00 -8.82
C GLU A 196 3.25 10.54 -8.78
N GLN A 197 3.42 11.19 -9.94
CA GLN A 197 3.27 12.64 -10.07
C GLN A 197 1.83 13.08 -9.83
N PHE A 198 0.85 12.39 -10.44
CA PHE A 198 -0.57 12.63 -10.19
C PHE A 198 -0.90 12.50 -8.70
N MET A 199 -0.47 11.42 -8.05
CA MET A 199 -0.74 11.15 -6.64
C MET A 199 -0.05 12.11 -5.67
N ARG A 200 1.12 12.67 -6.04
CA ARG A 200 1.78 13.74 -5.27
C ARG A 200 0.98 15.05 -5.31
N GLY A 201 0.36 15.34 -6.46
CA GLY A 201 -0.21 16.64 -6.75
C GLY A 201 0.86 17.73 -6.99
N LEU A 202 0.38 18.94 -7.27
CA LEU A 202 1.20 20.14 -7.41
C LEU A 202 1.77 20.57 -6.06
N SER A 203 3.01 21.07 -6.02
CA SER A 203 3.52 21.83 -4.87
C SER A 203 2.89 23.23 -4.81
N ASP A 204 3.08 23.94 -3.71
CA ASP A 204 2.57 25.32 -3.58
C ASP A 204 3.26 26.24 -4.60
N ASP A 205 4.57 26.07 -4.82
CA ASP A 205 5.32 26.82 -5.84
C ASP A 205 4.83 26.49 -7.26
N GLU A 206 4.59 25.21 -7.57
CA GLU A 206 4.05 24.77 -8.86
C GLU A 206 2.64 25.32 -9.09
N ALA A 207 1.82 25.39 -8.03
CA ALA A 207 0.49 25.97 -8.10
C ALA A 207 0.54 27.49 -8.31
N ILE A 208 1.42 28.21 -7.61
CA ILE A 208 1.59 29.66 -7.77
C ILE A 208 2.01 30.00 -9.21
N GLU A 209 2.99 29.30 -9.77
CA GLU A 209 3.42 29.50 -11.16
C GLU A 209 2.32 29.17 -12.17
N LEU A 210 1.53 28.11 -11.92
CA LEU A 210 0.39 27.78 -12.76
C LEU A 210 -0.64 28.91 -12.78
N PHE A 211 -0.97 29.49 -11.62
CA PHE A 211 -1.97 30.57 -11.53
C PHE A 211 -1.49 31.92 -12.08
N LYS A 212 -0.18 32.22 -12.05
CA LYS A 212 0.39 33.40 -12.71
C LYS A 212 0.23 33.38 -14.23
N GLY A 213 0.14 32.20 -14.84
CA GLY A 213 -0.07 32.05 -16.28
C GLY A 213 -1.50 32.34 -16.76
N PHE A 214 -2.43 32.60 -15.84
CA PHE A 214 -3.83 32.94 -16.12
C PHE A 214 -4.17 34.42 -15.86
N GLU A 215 -3.21 35.23 -15.42
CA GLU A 215 -3.29 36.71 -15.37
C GLU A 215 -2.82 37.33 -16.69
#